data_AF-A0A0N5BZD2-F1
#
_entry.id   AF-A0A0N5BZD2-F1
#
_cell.length_a   1.000
_cell.length_b   1.000
_cell.length_c   1.000
_cell.angle_alpha   90.00
_cell.angle_beta   90.00
_cell.angle_gamma   90.00
#
_symmetry.space_group_name_H-M   'P 1'
#
loop_
_entity.id
_entity.type
_entity.pdbx_description
1 polymer ?
#
loop_
_entity_poly.entity_id
_entity_poly.type
_entity_poly.pdbx_seq_one_letter_code
_entity_poly.pdbx_strand_id
1 'polypeptide(L)'
;MYEREIRFAVKKFKDLQLNILVKTFSVKVLVLIGDHVILQDAYKRLKNFKCQGSTPVCRCCTLSPNEYITTFLSEKVEKFLRTDVIHPDLNKGNELYSDYFHDCAEGIFADTIFAVVNLFLLISDESSFEFSRMIRDISKNVCNFSLHHVITNDFFFVSRERKFVYKKNYVSLTGGQQIELVFVIYCFLKSYTERNLSCSPIILCFKYLLQSFVNLHLYMTDITKTTDEIIEKIKGIVDSIQVNIRVCLPEFSSTYISHFLNHYKSMIRALGHPYFLNTMKFEVNFKNLH
;
A
#
# COMPACT_ATOMS: atom_id res chain seq x y z
N MET A 1 -4.34 22.78 13.21
CA MET A 1 -4.53 23.66 12.04
C MET A 1 -5.79 23.25 11.26
N TYR A 2 -5.97 21.98 10.87
CA TYR A 2 -7.11 21.50 10.07
C TYR A 2 -8.47 21.35 10.78
N GLU A 3 -8.56 21.52 12.10
CA GLU A 3 -9.80 21.28 12.86
C GLU A 3 -10.95 22.19 12.37
N ARG A 4 -10.64 23.43 11.98
CA ARG A 4 -11.63 24.40 11.47
C ARG A 4 -12.18 23.98 10.11
N GLU A 5 -11.31 23.54 9.20
CA GLU A 5 -11.64 23.11 7.85
C GLU A 5 -12.46 21.81 7.89
N ILE A 6 -12.06 20.85 8.75
CA ILE A 6 -12.81 19.61 8.97
C ILE A 6 -14.20 19.92 9.52
N ARG A 7 -14.29 20.77 10.55
CA ARG A 7 -15.59 21.17 11.12
C ARG A 7 -16.46 21.89 10.10
N PHE A 8 -15.87 22.76 9.28
CA PHE A 8 -16.59 23.44 8.20
C PHE A 8 -17.14 22.44 7.18
N ALA A 9 -16.32 21.49 6.72
CA ALA A 9 -16.73 20.46 5.76
C ALA A 9 -17.84 19.57 6.35
N VAL A 10 -17.64 19.01 7.54
CA VAL A 10 -18.65 18.17 8.22
C VAL A 10 -19.97 18.91 8.39
N LYS A 11 -19.94 20.18 8.81
CA LYS A 11 -21.15 21.00 8.96
C LYS A 11 -21.88 21.20 7.64
N LYS A 12 -21.16 21.38 6.52
CA LYS A 12 -21.79 21.53 5.19
C LYS A 12 -22.55 20.28 4.75
N PHE A 13 -22.10 19.09 5.15
CA PHE A 13 -22.74 17.84 4.78
C PHE A 13 -23.79 17.36 5.80
N LYS A 14 -23.74 17.81 7.05
CA LYS A 14 -24.61 17.33 8.15
C LYS A 14 -26.11 17.48 7.86
N ASP A 15 -26.48 18.56 7.18
CA ASP A 15 -27.88 18.89 6.86
C ASP A 15 -28.20 18.71 5.37
N LEU A 16 -27.27 18.13 4.60
CA LEU A 16 -27.46 17.95 3.17
C LEU A 16 -28.43 16.79 2.92
N GLN A 17 -29.53 17.10 2.23
CA GLN A 17 -30.47 16.12 1.72
C GLN A 17 -30.40 16.09 0.20
N LEU A 18 -30.29 14.90 -0.37
CA LEU A 18 -30.30 14.68 -1.81
C LEU A 18 -31.65 14.09 -2.20
N ASN A 19 -32.35 14.76 -3.10
CA ASN A 19 -33.56 14.23 -3.73
C ASN A 19 -33.14 13.52 -5.01
N ILE A 20 -33.21 12.18 -5.01
CA ILE A 20 -32.92 11.35 -6.17
C ILE A 20 -34.21 10.60 -6.51
N LEU A 21 -34.79 10.92 -7.67
CA LEU A 21 -36.12 10.46 -8.08
C LEU A 21 -37.17 10.86 -7.03
N VAL A 22 -37.93 9.89 -6.50
CA VAL A 22 -38.98 10.08 -5.49
C VAL A 22 -38.49 9.80 -4.05
N LYS A 23 -37.17 9.69 -3.85
CA LYS A 23 -36.59 9.41 -2.52
C LYS A 23 -35.66 10.54 -2.09
N THR A 24 -35.78 10.89 -0.80
CA THR A 24 -34.88 11.81 -0.12
C THR A 24 -33.85 11.01 0.68
N PHE A 25 -32.58 11.32 0.47
CA PHE A 25 -31.45 10.68 1.15
C PHE A 25 -30.75 11.70 2.03
N SER A 26 -30.55 11.37 3.31
CA SER A 26 -29.67 12.15 4.19
C SER A 26 -28.21 11.82 3.85
N VAL A 27 -27.40 12.84 3.59
CA VAL A 27 -25.96 12.66 3.39
C VAL A 27 -25.25 12.69 4.73
N LYS A 28 -24.27 11.81 4.91
CA LYS A 28 -23.37 11.80 6.06
C LYS A 28 -21.94 11.67 5.56
N VAL A 29 -21.01 12.36 6.23
CA VAL A 29 -19.58 12.15 5.99
C VAL A 29 -19.21 10.80 6.57
N LEU A 30 -18.83 9.84 5.72
CA LEU A 30 -18.39 8.52 6.16
C LEU A 30 -16.97 8.59 6.73
N VAL A 31 -16.01 9.03 5.89
CA VAL A 31 -14.59 9.10 6.21
C VAL A 31 -13.97 10.38 5.66
N LEU A 32 -12.91 10.86 6.31
CA LEU A 32 -12.06 11.91 5.79
C LEU A 32 -10.87 11.24 5.09
N ILE A 33 -10.76 11.45 3.78
CA ILE A 33 -9.67 10.95 2.96
C ILE A 33 -8.54 11.97 2.94
N GLY A 34 -7.31 11.53 3.18
CA GLY A 34 -6.13 12.38 3.06
C GLY A 34 -4.86 11.70 3.54
N ASP A 35 -3.72 12.35 3.26
CA ASP A 35 -2.41 11.85 3.65
C ASP A 35 -2.27 11.66 5.16
N HIS A 36 -1.39 10.74 5.55
CA HIS A 36 -1.10 10.49 6.96
C HIS A 36 -0.67 11.77 7.72
N VAL A 37 -0.01 12.73 7.07
CA VAL A 37 0.37 14.01 7.69
C VAL A 37 -0.86 14.80 8.15
N ILE A 38 -1.84 14.95 7.25
CA ILE A 38 -3.08 15.70 7.52
C ILE A 38 -3.89 14.98 8.59
N LEU A 39 -4.01 13.66 8.47
CA LEU A 39 -4.76 12.85 9.43
C LEU A 39 -4.11 12.85 10.82
N GLN A 40 -2.77 12.83 10.92
CA GLN A 40 -2.10 12.95 12.22
C GLN A 40 -2.39 14.29 12.89
N ASP A 41 -2.40 15.39 12.12
CA ASP A 41 -2.74 16.71 12.64
C ASP A 41 -4.22 16.78 13.07
N ALA A 42 -5.13 16.15 12.33
CA ALA A 42 -6.55 16.07 12.68
C ALA A 42 -6.78 15.36 14.02
N TYR A 43 -6.09 14.24 14.25
CA TYR A 43 -6.20 13.47 15.49
C TYR A 43 -5.22 13.92 16.59
N LYS A 44 -4.53 15.05 16.42
CA LYS A 44 -3.56 15.62 17.39
C LYS A 44 -2.48 14.61 17.81
N ARG A 45 -2.01 13.81 16.86
CA ARG A 45 -0.95 12.81 17.06
C ARG A 45 0.40 13.32 16.57
N LEU A 46 1.47 12.78 17.14
CA LEU A 46 2.83 13.15 16.77
C LEU A 46 3.15 12.70 15.34
N LYS A 47 3.77 13.59 14.56
CA LYS A 47 4.21 13.32 13.18
C LYS A 47 5.58 12.63 13.15
N ASN A 48 5.65 11.46 13.77
CA ASN A 48 6.82 10.59 13.69
C ASN A 48 6.56 9.45 12.70
N PHE A 49 7.11 9.59 11.49
CA PHE A 49 6.97 8.58 10.44
C PHE A 49 8.14 7.61 10.36
N LYS A 50 9.18 7.86 11.17
CA LYS A 50 10.32 6.97 11.36
C LYS A 50 9.94 5.98 12.46
N CYS A 51 10.13 4.68 12.25
CA CYS A 51 9.81 3.64 13.25
C CYS A 51 10.80 3.65 14.43
N GLN A 52 10.93 4.79 15.10
CA GLN A 52 11.90 5.09 16.15
C GLN A 52 11.23 5.84 17.29
N GLY A 53 11.70 5.60 18.51
CA GLY A 53 11.15 6.21 19.72
C GLY A 53 10.08 5.36 20.40
N SER A 54 9.79 5.71 21.64
CA SER A 54 8.91 4.98 22.56
C SER A 54 7.54 5.62 22.72
N THR A 55 7.31 6.82 22.19
CA THR A 55 6.01 7.49 22.29
C THR A 55 5.07 6.96 21.21
N PRO A 56 3.90 6.39 21.55
CA PRO A 56 2.94 5.91 20.56
C PRO A 56 2.43 7.04 19.67
N VAL A 57 2.60 6.88 18.35
CA VAL A 57 2.23 7.91 17.36
C VAL A 57 1.10 7.47 16.44
N CYS A 58 0.86 6.17 16.28
CA CYS A 58 -0.24 5.66 15.46
C CYS A 58 -1.59 6.15 15.98
N ARG A 59 -2.42 6.68 15.07
CA ARG A 59 -3.82 7.02 15.36
C ARG A 59 -4.72 5.80 15.60
N CYS A 60 -4.32 4.61 15.16
CA CYS A 60 -5.09 3.37 15.31
C CYS A 60 -4.76 2.59 16.58
N CYS A 61 -3.49 2.61 17.03
CA CYS A 61 -3.03 1.75 18.13
C CYS A 61 -2.05 2.45 19.09
N THR A 62 -1.88 1.85 20.26
CA THR A 62 -0.99 2.31 21.34
C THR A 62 0.43 1.76 21.23
N LEU A 63 0.73 1.00 20.18
CA LEU A 63 2.06 0.43 19.97
C LEU A 63 3.10 1.53 19.70
N SER A 64 4.27 1.40 20.33
CA SER A 64 5.36 2.36 20.18
C SER A 64 6.11 2.12 18.86
N PRO A 65 6.64 3.17 18.19
CA PRO A 65 7.34 3.01 16.92
C PRO A 65 8.50 2.00 16.92
N ASN A 66 9.27 1.95 18.01
CA ASN A 66 10.37 0.98 18.19
C ASN A 66 9.90 -0.48 18.30
N GLU A 67 8.62 -0.72 18.57
CA GLU A 67 8.03 -2.07 18.67
C GLU A 67 7.42 -2.56 17.34
N TYR A 68 7.35 -1.71 16.30
CA TYR A 68 6.74 -2.08 15.01
C TYR A 68 7.50 -3.20 14.30
N ILE A 69 8.81 -3.31 14.55
CA ILE A 69 9.65 -4.33 13.94
C ILE A 69 9.36 -5.72 14.54
N THR A 70 9.07 -5.79 15.84
CA THR A 70 8.86 -7.04 16.59
C THR A 70 7.38 -7.43 16.68
N THR A 71 6.48 -6.45 16.66
CA THR A 71 5.03 -6.63 16.73
C THR A 71 4.39 -6.22 15.39
N PHE A 72 4.47 -7.13 14.43
CA PHE A 72 4.12 -6.84 13.02
C PHE A 72 3.08 -7.78 12.41
N LEU A 73 2.60 -8.76 13.16
CA LEU A 73 1.47 -9.58 12.73
C LEU A 73 0.18 -8.87 13.12
N SER A 74 -0.77 -8.82 12.19
CA SER A 74 -2.04 -8.10 12.33
C SER A 74 -2.76 -8.47 13.63
N GLU A 75 -2.79 -9.76 13.98
CA GLU A 75 -3.40 -10.23 15.23
C GLU A 75 -2.73 -9.69 16.50
N LYS A 76 -1.40 -9.55 16.49
CA LYS A 76 -0.68 -8.98 17.63
C LYS A 76 -0.95 -7.48 17.73
N VAL A 77 -0.96 -6.79 16.58
CA VAL A 77 -1.23 -5.35 16.51
C VAL A 77 -2.67 -5.02 16.92
N GLU A 78 -3.65 -5.85 16.58
CA GLU A 78 -5.07 -5.67 16.95
C GLU A 78 -5.27 -5.58 18.48
N LYS A 79 -4.39 -6.18 19.29
CA LYS A 79 -4.46 -6.12 20.76
C LYS A 79 -4.14 -4.73 21.33
N PHE A 80 -3.54 -3.86 20.52
CA PHE A 80 -3.16 -2.50 20.90
C PHE A 80 -4.09 -1.45 20.31
N LEU A 81 -5.22 -1.83 19.70
CA LEU A 81 -6.16 -0.87 19.13
C LEU A 81 -6.63 0.13 20.18
N ARG A 82 -6.64 1.40 19.78
CA ARG A 82 -7.07 2.50 20.63
C ARG A 82 -8.56 2.47 20.83
N THR A 83 -8.98 2.77 22.04
CA THR A 83 -10.37 3.08 22.40
C THR A 83 -10.53 4.54 22.81
N ASP A 84 -9.42 5.26 22.98
CA ASP A 84 -9.32 6.66 23.42
C ASP A 84 -9.44 7.67 22.28
N VAL A 85 -9.41 7.23 21.02
CA VAL A 85 -9.42 8.14 19.86
C VAL A 85 -10.84 8.50 19.50
N ILE A 86 -11.22 9.73 19.80
CA ILE A 86 -12.49 10.30 19.37
C ILE A 86 -12.20 11.70 18.83
N HIS A 87 -12.50 11.93 17.56
CA HIS A 87 -12.54 13.27 17.00
C HIS A 87 -13.97 13.82 17.16
N PRO A 88 -14.16 15.05 17.66
CA PRO A 88 -15.50 15.57 17.99
C PRO A 88 -16.44 15.65 16.78
N ASP A 89 -15.86 15.88 15.59
CA ASP A 89 -16.62 16.10 14.35
C ASP A 89 -16.59 14.88 13.39
N LEU A 90 -15.85 13.79 13.67
CA LEU A 90 -15.74 12.64 12.76
C LEU A 90 -16.29 11.37 13.39
N ASN A 91 -16.83 10.47 12.56
CA ASN A 91 -17.31 9.17 13.03
C ASN A 91 -16.17 8.30 13.55
N LYS A 92 -16.48 7.47 14.55
CA LYS A 92 -15.57 6.43 15.04
C LYS A 92 -15.15 5.50 13.90
N GLY A 93 -13.88 5.11 13.88
CA GLY A 93 -13.28 4.27 12.85
C GLY A 93 -12.58 5.05 11.74
N ASN A 94 -12.81 6.36 11.65
CA ASN A 94 -12.15 7.23 10.68
C ASN A 94 -10.63 7.34 10.97
N GLU A 95 -10.22 7.19 12.22
CA GLU A 95 -8.81 7.07 12.61
C GLU A 95 -8.10 5.88 11.96
N LEU A 96 -8.86 4.83 11.58
CA LEU A 96 -8.32 3.62 10.95
C LEU A 96 -8.07 3.78 9.45
N TYR A 97 -8.58 4.85 8.83
CA TYR A 97 -8.44 5.07 7.40
C TYR A 97 -6.97 5.09 6.99
N SER A 98 -6.64 4.47 5.86
CA SER A 98 -5.38 4.55 5.15
C SER A 98 -5.69 4.47 3.67
N ASP A 99 -5.04 5.26 2.83
CA ASP A 99 -5.30 5.22 1.41
C ASP A 99 -4.42 4.17 0.75
N TYR A 100 -5.01 3.03 0.40
CA TYR A 100 -4.33 1.96 -0.31
C TYR A 100 -3.52 2.44 -1.53
N PHE A 101 -4.03 3.39 -2.31
CA PHE A 101 -3.36 3.78 -3.55
C PHE A 101 -2.04 4.51 -3.26
N HIS A 102 -2.08 5.61 -2.50
CA HIS A 102 -0.86 6.32 -2.13
C HIS A 102 0.05 5.51 -1.20
N ASP A 103 -0.53 4.92 -0.15
CA ASP A 103 0.25 4.25 0.91
C ASP A 103 0.91 2.96 0.39
N CYS A 104 0.18 2.15 -0.37
CA CYS A 104 0.72 0.91 -0.91
C CYS A 104 1.36 1.10 -2.29
N ALA A 105 0.61 1.54 -3.30
CA ALA A 105 1.09 1.49 -4.68
C ALA A 105 2.25 2.47 -4.91
N GLU A 106 2.15 3.69 -4.39
CA GLU A 106 3.18 4.72 -4.54
C GLU A 106 4.24 4.68 -3.43
N GLY A 107 3.90 4.12 -2.27
CA GLY A 107 4.81 3.92 -1.15
C GLY A 107 5.46 2.53 -1.14
N ILE A 108 4.79 1.58 -0.47
CA ILE A 108 5.38 0.27 -0.12
C ILE A 108 5.79 -0.53 -1.36
N PHE A 109 4.94 -0.58 -2.39
CA PHE A 109 5.19 -1.36 -3.61
C PHE A 109 6.37 -0.79 -4.38
N ALA A 110 6.42 0.54 -4.58
CA ALA A 110 7.48 1.24 -5.28
C ALA A 110 8.86 1.01 -4.65
N ASP A 111 8.97 1.15 -3.32
CA ASP A 111 10.22 0.92 -2.60
C ASP A 111 10.63 -0.57 -2.63
N THR A 112 9.66 -1.47 -2.45
CA THR A 112 9.92 -2.91 -2.37
C THR A 112 10.28 -3.49 -3.73
N ILE A 113 9.60 -3.10 -4.80
CA ILE A 113 9.87 -3.62 -6.14
C ILE A 113 11.25 -3.21 -6.62
N PHE A 114 11.69 -1.99 -6.29
CA PHE A 114 13.04 -1.55 -6.55
C PHE A 114 14.05 -2.48 -5.87
N ALA A 115 13.90 -2.73 -4.57
CA ALA A 115 14.81 -3.61 -3.82
C ALA A 115 14.80 -5.05 -4.36
N VAL A 116 13.61 -5.60 -4.64
CA VAL A 116 13.43 -6.97 -5.18
C VAL A 116 14.13 -7.12 -6.53
N VAL A 117 13.95 -6.19 -7.46
CA VAL A 117 14.58 -6.27 -8.80
C VAL A 117 16.10 -6.20 -8.69
N ASN A 118 16.62 -5.26 -7.91
CA ASN A 118 18.07 -5.11 -7.75
C ASN A 118 18.70 -6.36 -7.12
N LEU A 119 18.09 -6.89 -6.06
CA LEU A 119 18.58 -8.11 -5.41
C LEU A 119 18.42 -9.34 -6.30
N PHE A 120 17.33 -9.45 -7.05
CA PHE A 120 17.16 -10.51 -8.04
C PHE A 120 18.34 -10.51 -9.01
N LEU A 121 18.61 -9.37 -9.68
CA LEU A 121 19.71 -9.26 -10.65
C LEU A 121 21.08 -9.59 -10.04
N LEU A 122 21.32 -9.23 -8.78
CA LEU A 122 22.55 -9.56 -8.06
C LEU A 122 22.68 -11.06 -7.73
N ILE A 123 21.57 -11.71 -7.37
CA ILE A 123 21.57 -13.13 -6.96
C ILE A 123 21.59 -14.05 -8.18
N SER A 124 20.86 -13.69 -9.24
CA SER A 124 20.73 -14.51 -10.45
C SER A 124 21.86 -14.30 -11.45
N ASP A 125 22.64 -13.22 -11.30
CA ASP A 125 23.65 -12.76 -12.27
C ASP A 125 23.07 -12.52 -13.68
N GLU A 126 21.76 -12.21 -13.75
CA GLU A 126 21.07 -11.90 -15.00
C GLU A 126 21.47 -10.51 -15.51
N SER A 127 21.60 -10.39 -16.83
CA SER A 127 21.86 -9.10 -17.47
C SER A 127 20.67 -8.16 -17.28
N SER A 128 20.91 -6.95 -16.76
CA SER A 128 19.86 -5.93 -16.60
C SER A 128 19.19 -5.56 -17.94
N PHE A 129 19.94 -5.67 -19.05
CA PHE A 129 19.43 -5.43 -20.40
C PHE A 129 18.44 -6.52 -20.82
N GLU A 130 18.82 -7.78 -20.67
CA GLU A 130 17.97 -8.93 -21.01
C GLU A 130 16.74 -8.98 -20.10
N PHE A 131 16.92 -8.71 -18.81
CA PHE A 131 15.84 -8.56 -17.85
C PHE A 131 14.85 -7.46 -18.28
N SER A 132 15.34 -6.25 -18.60
CA SER A 132 14.47 -5.15 -19.06
C SER A 132 13.66 -5.53 -20.32
N ARG A 133 14.29 -6.24 -21.27
CA ARG A 133 13.61 -6.74 -22.47
C ARG A 133 12.50 -7.74 -22.11
N MET A 134 12.79 -8.72 -21.26
CA MET A 134 11.82 -9.73 -20.83
C MET A 134 10.63 -9.10 -20.10
N ILE A 135 10.88 -8.17 -19.16
CA ILE A 135 9.82 -7.48 -18.42
C ILE A 135 8.93 -6.67 -19.38
N ARG A 136 9.53 -5.96 -20.34
CA ARG A 136 8.77 -5.23 -21.37
C ARG A 136 7.90 -6.18 -22.20
N ASP A 137 8.41 -7.34 -22.61
CA ASP A 137 7.66 -8.28 -23.43
C ASP A 137 6.53 -8.95 -22.64
N ILE A 138 6.73 -9.26 -21.36
CA ILE A 138 5.63 -9.70 -20.48
C ILE A 138 4.58 -8.60 -20.37
N SER A 139 4.99 -7.35 -20.12
CA SER A 139 4.09 -6.20 -19.97
C SER A 139 3.16 -6.02 -21.18
N LYS A 140 3.67 -6.19 -22.42
CA LYS A 140 2.84 -6.15 -23.64
C LYS A 140 1.72 -7.19 -23.68
N ASN A 141 1.94 -8.35 -23.05
CA ASN A 141 1.03 -9.48 -23.11
C ASN A 141 0.00 -9.50 -21.98
N VAL A 142 0.28 -8.82 -20.86
CA VAL A 142 -0.52 -8.96 -19.63
C VAL A 142 -1.09 -7.66 -19.08
N CYS A 143 -0.61 -6.50 -19.55
CA CYS A 143 -1.09 -5.19 -19.09
C CYS A 143 -1.80 -4.45 -20.23
N ASN A 144 -2.92 -3.79 -19.92
CA ASN A 144 -3.69 -2.97 -20.87
C ASN A 144 -3.15 -1.55 -21.05
N PHE A 145 -2.05 -1.20 -20.36
CA PHE A 145 -1.62 0.17 -20.12
C PHE A 145 -0.15 0.42 -20.55
N SER A 146 0.30 1.66 -20.37
CA SER A 146 1.50 2.26 -20.95
C SER A 146 2.85 1.77 -20.39
N LEU A 147 2.89 0.85 -19.42
CA LEU A 147 4.15 0.44 -18.78
C LEU A 147 5.22 0.00 -19.79
N HIS A 148 4.84 -0.77 -20.81
CA HIS A 148 5.76 -1.23 -21.85
C HIS A 148 6.39 -0.11 -22.71
N HIS A 149 5.76 1.08 -22.77
CA HIS A 149 6.34 2.26 -23.42
C HIS A 149 7.36 2.98 -22.54
N VAL A 150 7.30 2.79 -21.23
CA VAL A 150 8.20 3.43 -20.25
C VAL A 150 9.43 2.57 -19.98
N ILE A 151 9.32 1.25 -20.10
CA ILE A 151 10.45 0.32 -19.87
C ILE A 151 11.41 0.35 -21.08
N THR A 152 12.45 1.18 -20.96
CA THR A 152 13.61 1.19 -21.87
C THR A 152 14.57 0.04 -21.57
N ASN A 153 15.56 -0.18 -22.43
CA ASN A 153 16.52 -1.28 -22.28
C ASN A 153 17.46 -1.12 -21.06
N ASP A 154 17.62 0.11 -20.60
CA ASP A 154 18.46 0.55 -19.48
C ASP A 154 17.63 0.88 -18.23
N PHE A 155 16.32 0.59 -18.25
CA PHE A 155 15.40 0.95 -17.18
C PHE A 155 15.79 0.37 -15.81
N PHE A 156 16.24 -0.89 -15.77
CA PHE A 156 16.73 -1.54 -14.55
C PHE A 156 18.25 -1.47 -14.41
N PHE A 157 18.92 -0.55 -15.10
CA PHE A 157 20.37 -0.42 -14.98
C PHE A 157 20.77 0.05 -13.57
N VAL A 158 21.65 -0.72 -12.93
CA VAL A 158 22.18 -0.42 -11.61
C VAL A 158 23.62 0.05 -11.75
N SER A 159 23.84 1.37 -11.64
CA SER A 159 25.22 1.88 -11.56
C SER A 159 25.89 1.40 -10.27
N ARG A 160 27.23 1.24 -10.28
CA ARG A 160 27.99 0.79 -9.09
C ARG A 160 27.80 1.72 -7.87
N GLU A 161 27.45 2.99 -8.08
CA GLU A 161 27.15 3.99 -7.04
C GLU A 161 25.74 3.82 -6.41
N ARG A 162 24.82 3.12 -7.09
CA ARG A 162 23.43 2.88 -6.64
C ARG A 162 23.23 1.55 -5.92
N LYS A 163 24.31 0.84 -5.56
CA LYS A 163 24.29 -0.47 -4.86
C LYS A 163 23.73 -0.44 -3.42
N PHE A 164 23.19 0.68 -2.95
CA PHE A 164 22.43 0.74 -1.71
C PHE A 164 21.02 0.16 -1.92
N VAL A 165 20.95 -1.15 -2.23
CA VAL A 165 19.70 -1.89 -2.49
C VAL A 165 18.72 -1.88 -1.31
N TYR A 166 19.20 -1.50 -0.13
CA TYR A 166 18.41 -1.38 1.10
C TYR A 166 17.99 0.06 1.43
N LYS A 167 18.46 1.07 0.67
CA LYS A 167 18.00 2.45 0.82
C LYS A 167 16.73 2.64 -0.01
N LYS A 168 15.70 3.26 0.58
CA LYS A 168 14.46 3.64 -0.12
C LYS A 168 14.78 4.36 -1.42
N ASN A 169 14.33 3.77 -2.51
CA ASN A 169 14.47 4.29 -3.85
C ASN A 169 13.37 3.67 -4.69
N TYR A 170 12.98 4.34 -5.76
CA TYR A 170 11.88 3.92 -6.60
C TYR A 170 12.19 4.25 -8.04
N VAL A 171 11.60 3.48 -8.95
CA VAL A 171 11.55 3.90 -10.35
C VAL A 171 10.44 4.92 -10.49
N SER A 172 10.71 6.02 -11.22
CA SER A 172 9.77 7.13 -11.39
C SER A 172 8.58 6.71 -12.26
N LEU A 173 7.62 6.04 -11.65
CA LEU A 173 6.38 5.54 -12.24
C LEU A 173 5.18 6.11 -11.49
N THR A 174 4.07 6.27 -12.20
CA THR A 174 2.78 6.58 -11.57
C THR A 174 2.27 5.40 -10.73
N GLY A 175 1.39 5.62 -9.74
CA GLY A 175 0.83 4.52 -8.94
C GLY A 175 0.18 3.40 -9.77
N GLY A 176 -0.49 3.71 -10.88
CA GLY A 176 -1.01 2.70 -11.81
C GLY A 176 0.09 1.85 -12.45
N GLN A 177 1.14 2.51 -12.96
CA GLN A 177 2.31 1.82 -13.53
C GLN A 177 3.08 1.00 -12.50
N GLN A 178 3.12 1.42 -11.22
CA GLN A 178 3.73 0.63 -10.15
C GLN A 178 2.96 -0.67 -9.89
N ILE A 179 1.62 -0.62 -9.88
CA ILE A 179 0.77 -1.81 -9.74
C ILE A 179 1.02 -2.78 -10.90
N GLU A 180 1.07 -2.27 -12.13
CA GLU A 180 1.39 -3.08 -13.31
C GLU A 180 2.78 -3.70 -13.20
N LEU A 181 3.78 -2.92 -12.77
CA LEU A 181 5.13 -3.42 -12.63
C LEU A 181 5.18 -4.57 -11.61
N VAL A 182 4.52 -4.43 -10.46
CA VAL A 182 4.40 -5.54 -9.47
C VAL A 182 3.83 -6.80 -10.12
N PHE A 183 2.75 -6.67 -10.91
CA PHE A 183 2.13 -7.80 -11.58
C PHE A 183 3.07 -8.46 -12.61
N VAL A 184 3.74 -7.65 -13.44
CA VAL A 184 4.68 -8.13 -14.46
C VAL A 184 5.88 -8.83 -13.84
N ILE A 185 6.48 -8.26 -12.80
CA ILE A 185 7.60 -8.91 -12.10
C ILE A 185 7.14 -10.19 -11.40
N TYR A 186 5.92 -10.23 -10.84
CA TYR A 186 5.35 -11.48 -10.31
C TYR A 186 5.22 -12.56 -11.39
N CYS A 187 4.67 -12.24 -12.56
CA CYS A 187 4.56 -13.17 -13.69
C CYS A 187 5.94 -13.68 -14.15
N PHE A 188 6.93 -12.79 -14.20
CA PHE A 188 8.31 -13.15 -14.48
C PHE A 188 8.85 -14.13 -13.44
N LEU A 189 8.78 -13.79 -12.14
CA LEU A 189 9.31 -14.63 -11.06
C LEU A 189 8.60 -15.98 -10.99
N LYS A 190 7.29 -16.02 -11.23
CA LYS A 190 6.53 -17.28 -11.33
C LYS A 190 7.16 -18.18 -12.40
N SER A 191 7.27 -17.67 -13.62
CA SER A 191 7.86 -18.40 -14.76
C SER A 191 9.32 -18.79 -14.52
N TYR A 192 10.11 -17.88 -13.92
CA TYR A 192 11.51 -18.11 -13.60
C TYR A 192 11.68 -19.26 -12.59
N THR A 193 10.88 -19.27 -11.51
CA THR A 193 10.95 -20.31 -10.48
C THR A 193 10.43 -21.67 -10.94
N GLU A 194 9.49 -21.69 -11.90
CA GLU A 194 9.01 -22.94 -12.51
C GLU A 194 10.06 -23.59 -13.42
N ARG A 195 10.90 -22.77 -14.09
CA ARG A 195 11.98 -23.25 -14.95
C ARG A 195 13.26 -23.60 -14.20
N ASN A 196 13.50 -22.98 -13.04
CA ASN A 196 14.71 -23.16 -12.25
C ASN A 196 14.40 -23.90 -10.94
N LEU A 197 14.50 -25.24 -10.95
CA LEU A 197 14.17 -26.09 -9.80
C LEU A 197 15.07 -25.85 -8.57
N SER A 198 16.30 -25.38 -8.78
CA SER A 198 17.26 -25.04 -7.73
C SER A 198 17.27 -23.54 -7.40
N CYS A 199 16.09 -22.90 -7.40
CA CYS A 199 15.98 -21.46 -7.17
C CYS A 199 16.40 -21.09 -5.73
N SER A 200 17.09 -19.95 -5.58
CA SER A 200 17.43 -19.41 -4.27
C SER A 200 16.17 -19.23 -3.40
N PRO A 201 16.19 -19.61 -2.10
CA PRO A 201 15.08 -19.34 -1.19
C PRO A 201 14.66 -17.88 -1.15
N ILE A 202 15.60 -16.94 -1.33
CA ILE A 202 15.32 -15.50 -1.38
C ILE A 202 14.47 -15.15 -2.61
N ILE A 203 14.76 -15.73 -3.78
CA ILE A 203 13.97 -15.51 -5.00
C ILE A 203 12.57 -16.12 -4.86
N LEU A 204 12.44 -17.27 -4.19
CA LEU A 204 11.13 -17.82 -3.85
C LEU A 204 10.34 -16.87 -2.93
N CYS A 205 10.99 -16.29 -1.92
CA CYS A 205 10.37 -15.26 -1.07
C CYS A 205 9.96 -14.01 -1.86
N PHE A 206 10.75 -13.55 -2.83
CA PHE A 206 10.35 -12.45 -3.73
C PHE A 206 9.06 -12.77 -4.48
N LYS A 207 8.93 -13.99 -5.01
CA LYS A 207 7.69 -14.43 -5.68
C LYS A 207 6.50 -14.36 -4.72
N TYR A 208 6.61 -14.89 -3.51
CA TYR A 208 5.51 -14.88 -2.54
C TYR A 208 5.17 -13.47 -2.04
N LEU A 209 6.17 -12.60 -1.90
CA LEU A 209 5.98 -11.19 -1.57
C LEU A 209 5.15 -10.49 -2.64
N LEU A 210 5.57 -10.58 -3.91
CA LEU A 210 4.86 -9.93 -5.01
C LEU A 210 3.48 -10.56 -5.26
N GLN A 211 3.33 -11.88 -5.07
CA GLN A 211 2.02 -12.52 -5.07
C GLN A 211 1.09 -11.91 -4.02
N SER A 212 1.63 -11.62 -2.83
CA SER A 212 0.85 -10.99 -1.75
C SER A 212 0.49 -9.55 -2.08
N PHE A 213 1.36 -8.80 -2.78
CA PHE A 213 1.01 -7.47 -3.29
C PHE A 213 -0.08 -7.52 -4.37
N VAL A 214 0.00 -8.46 -5.32
CA VAL A 214 -1.05 -8.67 -6.33
C VAL A 214 -2.38 -9.01 -5.64
N ASN A 215 -2.37 -9.94 -4.68
CA ASN A 215 -3.57 -10.29 -3.92
C ASN A 215 -4.10 -9.08 -3.15
N LEU A 216 -3.23 -8.29 -2.50
CA LEU A 216 -3.63 -7.08 -1.80
C LEU A 216 -4.35 -6.14 -2.77
N HIS A 217 -3.77 -5.88 -3.94
CA HIS A 217 -4.40 -5.03 -4.95
C HIS A 217 -5.80 -5.55 -5.34
N LEU A 218 -5.91 -6.83 -5.70
CA LEU A 218 -7.17 -7.44 -6.10
C LEU A 218 -8.26 -7.28 -5.02
N TYR A 219 -7.95 -7.57 -3.77
CA TYR A 219 -8.91 -7.45 -2.66
C TYR A 219 -9.25 -5.99 -2.30
N MET A 220 -8.37 -5.03 -2.58
CA MET A 220 -8.63 -3.61 -2.32
C MET A 220 -9.44 -2.95 -3.44
N THR A 221 -9.45 -3.51 -4.65
CA THR A 221 -10.09 -2.88 -5.83
C THR A 221 -11.20 -3.69 -6.50
N ASP A 222 -11.42 -4.95 -6.12
CA ASP A 222 -12.47 -5.79 -6.72
C ASP A 222 -13.84 -5.53 -6.09
N ILE A 223 -14.71 -4.87 -6.86
CA ILE A 223 -16.09 -4.55 -6.47
C ILE A 223 -17.03 -5.75 -6.39
N THR A 224 -16.62 -6.90 -6.94
CA THR A 224 -17.45 -8.11 -6.95
C THR A 224 -17.36 -8.87 -5.62
N LYS A 225 -16.38 -8.55 -4.78
CA LYS A 225 -16.20 -9.14 -3.46
C LYS A 225 -17.00 -8.39 -2.41
N THR A 226 -17.55 -9.13 -1.46
CA THR A 226 -18.20 -8.55 -0.29
C THR A 226 -17.16 -8.09 0.74
N THR A 227 -17.55 -7.16 1.62
CA THR A 227 -16.71 -6.70 2.73
C THR A 227 -16.23 -7.86 3.61
N ASP A 228 -17.09 -8.86 3.87
CA ASP A 228 -16.76 -10.00 4.72
C ASP A 228 -15.72 -10.92 4.07
N GLU A 229 -15.87 -11.24 2.79
CA GLU A 229 -14.86 -12.01 2.03
C GLU A 229 -13.49 -11.31 2.03
N ILE A 230 -13.48 -9.98 1.93
CA ILE A 230 -12.25 -9.20 2.00
C ILE A 230 -11.64 -9.30 3.40
N ILE A 231 -12.43 -9.13 4.46
CA ILE A 231 -11.97 -9.21 5.86
C ILE A 231 -11.35 -10.58 6.17
N GLU A 232 -11.93 -11.67 5.66
CA GLU A 232 -11.42 -13.03 5.87
C GLU A 232 -10.02 -13.23 5.29
N LYS A 233 -9.67 -12.53 4.21
CA LYS A 233 -8.44 -12.75 3.45
C LYS A 233 -7.36 -11.72 3.74
N ILE A 234 -7.74 -10.46 3.98
CA ILE A 234 -6.82 -9.33 4.06
C ILE A 234 -5.76 -9.51 5.16
N LYS A 235 -6.14 -10.11 6.30
CA LYS A 235 -5.21 -10.41 7.41
C LYS A 235 -4.05 -11.28 6.93
N GLY A 236 -4.37 -12.42 6.29
CA GLY A 236 -3.35 -13.37 5.82
C GLY A 236 -2.45 -12.77 4.74
N ILE A 237 -3.03 -11.93 3.87
CA ILE A 237 -2.27 -11.20 2.84
C ILE A 237 -1.28 -10.23 3.48
N VAL A 238 -1.73 -9.40 4.43
CA VAL A 238 -0.87 -8.44 5.13
C VAL A 238 0.21 -9.16 5.94
N ASP A 239 -0.13 -10.21 6.68
CA ASP A 239 0.84 -10.96 7.47
C ASP A 239 1.90 -11.61 6.56
N SER A 240 1.49 -12.14 5.39
CA SER A 240 2.42 -12.67 4.37
C SER A 240 3.37 -11.59 3.84
N ILE A 241 2.88 -10.37 3.56
CA ILE A 241 3.73 -9.24 3.17
C ILE A 241 4.77 -8.95 4.25
N GLN A 242 4.34 -8.80 5.50
CA GLN A 242 5.21 -8.43 6.61
C GLN A 242 6.30 -9.47 6.89
N VAL A 243 5.94 -10.75 6.79
CA VAL A 243 6.89 -11.87 6.93
C VAL A 243 7.87 -11.87 5.77
N ASN A 244 7.39 -11.84 4.52
CA ASN A 244 8.29 -11.94 3.36
C ASN A 244 9.24 -10.75 3.27
N ILE A 245 8.79 -9.51 3.52
CA ILE A 245 9.68 -8.33 3.56
C ILE A 245 10.82 -8.57 4.56
N ARG A 246 10.53 -9.06 5.77
CA ARG A 246 11.57 -9.29 6.79
C ARG A 246 12.53 -10.42 6.43
N VAL A 247 12.05 -11.44 5.72
CA VAL A 247 12.89 -12.57 5.29
C VAL A 247 13.80 -12.18 4.14
N CYS A 248 13.27 -11.55 3.09
CA CYS A 248 14.04 -11.29 1.87
C CYS A 248 14.69 -9.89 1.82
N LEU A 249 14.24 -8.96 2.66
CA LEU A 249 14.73 -7.58 2.77
C LEU A 249 14.95 -7.19 4.25
N PRO A 250 15.84 -7.85 5.01
CA PRO A 250 15.98 -7.66 6.45
C PRO A 250 16.41 -6.24 6.86
N GLU A 251 17.13 -5.53 5.99
CA GLU A 251 17.54 -4.13 6.21
C GLU A 251 16.49 -3.10 5.74
N PHE A 252 15.36 -3.56 5.19
CA PHE A 252 14.29 -2.66 4.75
C PHE A 252 13.69 -1.96 5.96
N SER A 253 13.93 -0.64 6.04
CA SER A 253 13.45 0.17 7.15
C SER A 253 11.93 0.18 7.19
N SER A 254 11.35 -0.43 8.23
CA SER A 254 9.92 -0.31 8.50
C SER A 254 9.55 1.18 8.60
N THR A 255 8.42 1.53 8.01
CA THR A 255 7.84 2.86 8.05
C THR A 255 6.52 2.85 8.79
N TYR A 256 6.07 4.03 9.20
CA TYR A 256 4.72 4.22 9.69
C TYR A 256 3.66 3.65 8.73
N ILE A 257 3.85 3.83 7.42
CA ILE A 257 2.95 3.30 6.38
C ILE A 257 2.94 1.76 6.38
N SER A 258 4.11 1.13 6.50
CA SER A 258 4.20 -0.33 6.61
C SER A 258 3.49 -0.87 7.85
N HIS A 259 3.51 -0.12 8.97
CA HIS A 259 2.75 -0.49 10.15
C HIS A 259 1.24 -0.36 9.92
N PHE A 260 0.80 0.63 9.14
CA PHE A 260 -0.61 0.87 8.84
C PHE A 260 -1.31 -0.26 8.10
N LEU A 261 -0.58 -1.04 7.30
CA LEU A 261 -1.13 -2.26 6.67
C LEU A 261 -1.80 -3.19 7.69
N ASN A 262 -1.25 -3.30 8.90
CA ASN A 262 -1.77 -4.17 9.95
C ASN A 262 -3.16 -3.74 10.46
N HIS A 263 -3.60 -2.53 10.13
CA HIS A 263 -4.91 -2.00 10.50
C HIS A 263 -5.95 -2.19 9.39
N TYR A 264 -5.61 -2.71 8.22
CA TYR A 264 -6.53 -2.79 7.08
C TYR A 264 -7.78 -3.61 7.37
N LYS A 265 -7.65 -4.72 8.11
CA LYS A 265 -8.81 -5.51 8.55
C LYS A 265 -9.75 -4.67 9.43
N SER A 266 -9.19 -3.95 10.40
CA SER A 266 -9.97 -3.07 11.29
C SER A 266 -10.60 -1.91 10.52
N MET A 267 -9.87 -1.32 9.58
CA MET A 267 -10.34 -0.27 8.69
C MET A 267 -11.55 -0.74 7.88
N ILE A 268 -11.43 -1.88 7.20
CA ILE A 268 -12.49 -2.43 6.34
C ILE A 268 -13.72 -2.80 7.16
N ARG A 269 -13.52 -3.36 8.36
CA ARG A 269 -14.62 -3.65 9.29
C ARG A 269 -15.37 -2.38 9.73
N ALA A 270 -14.65 -1.28 9.94
CA ALA A 270 -15.24 -0.04 10.43
C ALA A 270 -15.84 0.85 9.33
N LEU A 271 -15.20 0.89 8.16
CA LEU A 271 -15.50 1.84 7.08
C LEU A 271 -16.14 1.18 5.86
N GLY A 272 -16.19 -0.15 5.81
CA GLY A 272 -16.78 -0.90 4.71
C GLY A 272 -15.80 -1.17 3.57
N HIS A 273 -16.35 -1.31 2.36
CA HIS A 273 -15.64 -1.85 1.22
C HIS A 273 -14.50 -0.92 0.73
N PRO A 274 -13.24 -1.39 0.66
CA PRO A 274 -12.06 -0.55 0.40
C PRO A 274 -12.02 0.12 -0.97
N TYR A 275 -12.68 -0.47 -1.97
CA TYR A 275 -12.81 0.15 -3.30
C TYR A 275 -13.40 1.56 -3.27
N PHE A 276 -14.31 1.87 -2.34
CA PHE A 276 -14.92 3.19 -2.21
C PHE A 276 -14.10 4.15 -1.33
N LEU A 277 -12.99 3.68 -0.77
CA LEU A 277 -12.15 4.41 0.17
C LEU A 277 -10.81 4.85 -0.44
N ASN A 278 -10.44 4.38 -1.62
CA ASN A 278 -9.17 4.74 -2.27
C ASN A 278 -9.31 5.99 -3.17
N THR A 279 -8.18 6.67 -3.38
CA THR A 279 -8.10 7.90 -4.20
C THR A 279 -7.83 7.66 -5.69
N MET A 280 -7.53 6.41 -6.08
CA MET A 280 -7.08 6.05 -7.43
C MET A 280 -7.95 6.67 -8.55
N LYS A 281 -9.27 6.72 -8.38
CA LYS A 281 -10.19 7.28 -9.39
C LYS A 281 -10.08 8.79 -9.55
N PHE A 282 -9.78 9.50 -8.47
CA PHE A 282 -9.61 10.96 -8.52
C PHE A 282 -8.28 11.27 -9.21
N GLU A 283 -7.22 10.60 -8.79
CA GLU A 283 -5.85 10.69 -9.31
C GLU A 283 -5.76 10.44 -10.83
N VAL A 284 -6.45 9.40 -11.32
CA VAL A 284 -6.45 9.05 -12.75
C VAL A 284 -7.25 10.06 -13.58
N ASN A 285 -8.35 10.59 -13.05
CA ASN A 285 -9.18 11.56 -13.76
C ASN A 285 -8.56 12.97 -13.80
N PHE A 286 -7.81 13.38 -12.78
CA PHE A 286 -7.11 14.67 -12.78
C PHE A 286 -5.96 14.74 -13.81
N LYS A 287 -5.37 13.60 -14.20
CA LYS A 287 -4.34 13.54 -15.24
C LYS A 287 -4.86 13.78 -16.66
N ASN A 288 -6.17 13.68 -16.88
CA ASN A 288 -6.82 13.95 -18.17
C ASN A 288 -7.35 15.40 -18.30
N LEU A 289 -7.10 16.25 -17.29
CA LEU A 289 -7.54 17.65 -17.24
C LEU A 289 -6.39 18.66 -17.44
N HIS A 290 -5.19 18.17 -17.75
CA HIS A 290 -4.00 18.95 -18.09
C HIS A 290 -3.39 18.45 -19.40
#